data_AF-A0A0P9DWW4-F1
#
_entry.id   AF-A0A0P9DWW4-F1
#
_cell.length_a   1.000
_cell.length_b   1.000
_cell.length_c   1.000
_cell.angle_alpha   90.00
_cell.angle_beta   90.00
_cell.angle_gamma   90.00
#
_symmetry.space_group_name_H-M   'P 1'
#
loop_
_entity.id
_entity.type
_entity.pdbx_description
1 polymer ?
#
loop_
_entity_poly.entity_id
_entity_poly.type
_entity_poly.pdbx_seq_one_letter_code
_entity_poly.pdbx_strand_id
1 'polypeptide(L)' 'MGLRERYGAREHHLHERCFYDGEYLIDEVREEIQKAEEYIKDIKKIMNRS' A
#
# COMPACT_ATOMS: atom_id res chain seq x y z
N MET A 1 -4.38 -11.70 4.16
CA MET A 1 -4.13 -11.28 2.77
C MET A 1 -2.67 -11.55 2.44
N GLY A 2 -2.37 -12.10 1.27
CA GLY A 2 -1.00 -12.36 0.82
C GLY A 2 -0.33 -11.09 0.25
N LEU A 3 0.93 -11.24 -0.19
CA LEU A 3 1.71 -10.12 -0.72
C LEU A 3 1.08 -9.53 -1.99
N ARG A 4 0.55 -10.39 -2.87
CA ARG A 4 -0.06 -9.97 -4.13
C ARG A 4 -1.33 -9.15 -3.92
N GLU A 5 -2.19 -9.59 -3.01
CA GLU A 5 -3.43 -8.88 -2.68
C GLU A 5 -3.13 -7.53 -2.04
N ARG A 6 -2.15 -7.48 -1.12
CA ARG A 6 -1.72 -6.22 -0.49
C ARG A 6 -1.17 -5.25 -1.52
N TYR A 7 -0.32 -5.72 -2.44
CA TYR A 7 0.25 -4.91 -3.52
C TYR A 7 -0.85 -4.31 -4.41
N GLY A 8 -1.76 -5.13 -4.93
CA GLY A 8 -2.87 -4.67 -5.76
C GLY A 8 -3.78 -3.68 -5.03
N ALA A 9 -4.05 -3.90 -3.74
CA ALA A 9 -4.84 -2.96 -2.96
C ALA A 9 -4.14 -1.59 -2.81
N ARG A 10 -2.80 -1.53 -2.70
CA ARG A 10 -2.09 -0.24 -2.61
C ARG A 10 -2.13 0.50 -3.94
N GLU A 11 -1.99 -0.23 -5.04
CA GLU A 11 -2.05 0.31 -6.38
C GLU A 11 -3.45 0.91 -6.65
N HIS A 12 -4.52 0.16 -6.40
CA HIS A 12 -5.89 0.65 -6.58
C HIS A 12 -6.20 1.90 -5.73
N HIS A 13 -5.86 1.89 -4.43
CA HIS A 13 -6.26 2.99 -3.54
C HIS A 13 -5.37 4.24 -3.66
N LEU A 14 -4.04 4.07 -3.73
CA LEU A 14 -3.12 5.21 -3.74
C LEU A 14 -2.83 5.72 -5.16
N HIS A 15 -2.74 4.83 -6.16
CA HIS A 15 -2.34 5.20 -7.52
C HIS A 15 -3.57 5.49 -8.39
N GLU A 16 -4.55 4.60 -8.46
CA GLU A 16 -5.76 4.83 -9.27
C GLU A 16 -6.66 5.88 -8.60
N ARG A 17 -7.26 5.55 -7.45
CA ARG A 17 -8.30 6.38 -6.84
C ARG A 17 -7.78 7.71 -6.29
N CYS A 18 -6.68 7.68 -5.53
CA CYS A 18 -6.16 8.90 -4.91
C CYS A 18 -5.44 9.80 -5.92
N PHE A 19 -4.51 9.26 -6.72
CA PHE A 19 -3.65 10.08 -7.58
C PHE A 19 -4.31 10.43 -8.92
N TYR A 20 -4.94 9.48 -9.62
CA TYR A 20 -5.57 9.75 -10.92
C TYR A 20 -7.00 10.28 -10.79
N ASP A 21 -7.84 9.64 -9.99
CA ASP A 21 -9.26 10.02 -9.89
C ASP A 21 -9.47 11.20 -8.92
N GLY A 22 -8.48 11.51 -8.08
CA GLY A 22 -8.54 12.61 -7.12
C GLY A 22 -9.54 12.36 -5.99
N GLU A 23 -9.83 11.11 -5.65
CA GLU A 23 -10.64 10.76 -4.48
C GLU A 23 -9.76 10.79 -3.23
N TYR A 24 -9.81 11.90 -2.48
CA TYR A 24 -9.01 12.08 -1.26
C TYR A 24 -9.87 12.35 -0.01
N LEU A 25 -9.84 11.39 0.92
CA LEU A 25 -10.11 11.61 2.33
C LEU A 25 -8.78 11.51 3.07
N ILE A 26 -8.35 12.61 3.70
CA ILE A 26 -6.98 12.74 4.25
C ILE A 26 -6.61 11.62 5.24
N ASP A 27 -7.58 11.17 6.04
CA ASP A 27 -7.36 10.10 7.02
C ASP A 27 -7.22 8.74 6.34
N GLU A 28 -7.99 8.47 5.28
CA GLU A 28 -7.86 7.25 4.48
C GLU A 28 -6.50 7.23 3.77
N VAL A 29 -6.07 8.34 3.17
CA VAL A 29 -4.76 8.42 2.50
C VAL A 29 -3.63 8.13 3.49
N ARG A 30 -3.70 8.67 4.72
CA ARG A 30 -2.70 8.40 5.78
C ARG A 30 -2.67 6.92 6.16
N GLU A 31 -3.83 6.30 6.34
CA GLU A 31 -3.95 4.88 6.66
C GLU A 31 -3.38 4.02 5.52
N GLU A 32 -3.71 4.36 4.27
CA GLU A 32 -3.27 3.61 3.10
C GLU A 32 -1.75 3.69 2.89
N ILE A 33 -1.13 4.84 3.21
CA ILE A 33 0.34 5.02 3.26
C ILE A 33 0.97 4.15 4.35
N GLN A 34 0.42 4.16 5.57
CA GLN A 34 0.94 3.31 6.66
C GLN A 34 0.94 1.83 6.27
N LYS A 35 -0.14 1.34 5.67
CA LYS A 35 -0.24 -0.04 5.16
C LYS A 35 0.82 -0.33 4.08
N ALA A 36 1.15 0.64 3.24
CA ALA A 36 2.21 0.50 2.24
C ALA A 36 3.60 0.42 2.88
N GLU A 37 3.88 1.21 3.92
CA GLU A 37 5.13 1.14 4.68
C GLU A 37 5.30 -0.22 5.36
N GLU A 38 4.24 -0.74 5.97
CA GLU A 38 4.23 -2.08 6.57
C GLU A 38 4.47 -3.18 5.53
N TYR A 39 3.86 -3.06 4.35
CA TYR A 39 4.08 -3.99 3.25
C TYR A 39 5.56 -4.02 2.84
N ILE A 40 6.18 -2.86 2.66
CA ILE A 40 7.61 -2.76 2.31
C ILE A 40 8.48 -3.36 3.41
N LYS A 41 8.15 -3.10 4.69
CA LYS A 41 8.87 -3.66 5.84
C LYS A 41 8.83 -5.19 5.85
N ASP A 42 7.67 -5.78 5.54
CA ASP A 42 7.52 -7.23 5.48
C ASP A 42 8.30 -7.84 4.31
N ILE A 43 8.25 -7.21 3.12
CA ILE A 43 9.07 -7.63 1.97
C ILE A 43 10.56 -7.61 2.32
N LYS A 44 11.04 -6.54 2.95
CA LYS A 44 12.45 -6.43 3.37
C LYS A 44 12.86 -7.55 4.34
N LYS A 45 11.99 -7.94 5.27
CA LYS A 45 12.24 -9.08 6.18
C LYS A 45 12.35 -10.40 5.44
N ILE A 46 11.55 -10.61 4.40
CA ILE A 46 11.58 -11.82 3.58
C ILE A 46 12.88 -11.85 2.75
N MET A 47 13.22 -10.74 2.12
CA MET A 47 14.44 -10.63 1.30
C MET A 47 15.72 -10.83 2.13
N ASN A 48 15.78 -10.28 3.35
CA ASN A 48 16.93 -10.41 4.24
C ASN A 48 17.05 -11.79 4.95
N ARG A 49 16.13 -12.73 4.69
CA ARG A 49 16.23 -14.13 5.16
C ARG A 49 16.85 -15.07 4.12
N SER A 50 17.40 -14.53 3.04
CA SER A 50 18.08 -15.27 1.97
C SER A 50 19.59 -15.30 2.18
#